data_AF-A0AAN2PB63-F1
#
_entry.id   AF-A0AAN2PB63-F1
#
_cell.length_a   1.000
_cell.length_b   1.000
_cell.length_c   1.000
_cell.angle_alpha   90.00
_cell.angle_beta   90.00
_cell.angle_gamma   90.00
#
_symmetry.space_group_name_H-M   'P 1'
#
loop_
_entity.id
_entity.type
_entity.pdbx_description
1 polymer ?
#
loop_
_entity_poly.entity_id
_entity_poly.type
_entity_poly.pdbx_seq_one_letter_code
_entity_poly.pdbx_strand_id
1 'polypeptide(L)'
;MIKFLLFQFKHELEDYEDYYDYVEKKIKVELVSATGCNILEMERSGSIFDLQIAVKEENFKVELNFRNEEHIQITVTVNKNDTYNKALEDTKLALKDIFRPDFNQCIWLEDVQSNDLSFELYNKVHIIENKLRHFINLILFNKLDNKWWDFIPKKIKDNHQKTFKSAKDIAPCFNNINDYLLSIYSTDLGDILTLEIKKWEPNQDEFIENLLVENNVNKNANRVYEKLKEQLKTKMSFWDIYFKQYLSPNFMVNWNLFCVYRNHIAHNKLVNYSAFNEMNVLFNDLLKELDSALSKVEDEIIEADFNLQIEDLNLLAEFLDGNIV
;
A
#
# COMPACT_ATOMS: atom_id res chain seq x y z
N MET A 1 1.04 4.72 -24.16
CA MET A 1 0.91 3.48 -24.95
C MET A 1 0.40 2.40 -24.02
N ILE A 2 -0.39 1.45 -24.53
CA ILE A 2 -0.79 0.25 -23.81
C ILE A 2 -0.37 -0.96 -24.65
N LYS A 3 0.18 -1.98 -24.00
CA LYS A 3 0.63 -3.19 -24.67
C LYS A 3 0.38 -4.41 -23.78
N PHE A 4 -0.22 -5.44 -24.36
CA PHE A 4 -0.38 -6.73 -23.71
C PHE A 4 -0.22 -7.87 -24.70
N LEU A 5 0.15 -9.03 -24.17
CA LEU A 5 0.45 -10.25 -24.91
C LEU A 5 -0.52 -11.35 -24.49
N LEU A 6 -1.20 -11.94 -25.47
CA LEU A 6 -1.97 -13.16 -25.31
C LEU A 6 -1.19 -14.30 -25.95
N PHE A 7 -1.09 -15.44 -25.26
CA PHE A 7 -0.27 -16.54 -25.75
C PHE A 7 -0.69 -17.89 -25.22
N GLN A 8 -0.16 -18.93 -25.89
CA GLN A 8 -0.55 -20.32 -25.75
C GLN A 8 -2.02 -20.51 -26.09
N PHE A 9 -2.31 -20.73 -27.38
CA PHE A 9 -3.67 -21.07 -27.80
C PHE A 9 -4.22 -22.24 -26.98
N LYS A 10 -5.53 -22.19 -26.69
CA LYS A 10 -6.21 -23.28 -26.00
C LYS A 10 -6.43 -24.51 -26.89
N HIS A 11 -6.45 -24.29 -28.19
CA HIS A 11 -6.67 -25.30 -29.21
C HIS A 11 -5.59 -25.16 -30.27
N GLU A 12 -5.15 -26.28 -30.85
CA GLU A 12 -4.31 -26.21 -32.04
C GLU A 12 -5.08 -25.55 -33.18
N LEU A 13 -4.40 -24.64 -33.87
CA LEU A 13 -4.92 -24.01 -35.08
C LEU A 13 -4.47 -24.84 -36.28
N GLU A 14 -5.43 -25.30 -37.08
CA GLU A 14 -5.15 -26.05 -38.32
C GLU A 14 -4.80 -25.12 -39.48
N ASP A 15 -5.46 -23.94 -39.57
CA ASP A 15 -5.18 -22.89 -40.55
C ASP A 15 -5.22 -21.51 -39.87
N TYR A 16 -4.17 -20.73 -40.06
CA TYR A 16 -4.04 -19.39 -39.50
C TYR A 16 -4.87 -18.36 -40.28
N GLU A 17 -5.11 -18.55 -41.58
CA GLU A 17 -5.93 -17.63 -42.36
C GLU A 17 -7.39 -17.67 -41.90
N ASP A 18 -7.92 -18.86 -41.56
CA ASP A 18 -9.25 -19.00 -40.94
C ASP A 18 -9.33 -18.25 -39.59
N TYR A 19 -8.25 -18.29 -38.79
CA TYR A 19 -8.19 -17.54 -37.54
C TYR A 19 -8.09 -16.03 -37.77
N TYR A 20 -7.40 -15.58 -38.82
CA TYR A 20 -7.35 -14.17 -39.20
C TYR A 20 -8.73 -13.64 -39.63
N ASP A 21 -9.49 -14.40 -40.42
CA ASP A 21 -10.87 -14.07 -40.78
C ASP A 21 -11.78 -14.02 -39.53
N TYR A 22 -11.57 -14.95 -38.60
CA TYR A 22 -12.26 -14.96 -37.31
C TYR A 22 -11.93 -13.72 -36.46
N VAL A 23 -10.68 -13.30 -36.41
CA VAL A 23 -10.23 -12.07 -35.71
C VAL A 23 -10.89 -10.84 -36.33
N GLU A 24 -10.93 -10.74 -37.66
CA GLU A 24 -11.59 -9.63 -38.34
C GLU A 24 -13.08 -9.55 -38.00
N LYS A 25 -13.77 -10.70 -37.98
CA LYS A 25 -15.17 -10.77 -37.56
C LYS A 25 -15.36 -10.38 -36.09
N LYS A 26 -14.50 -10.85 -35.18
CA LYS A 26 -14.53 -10.48 -33.76
C LYS A 26 -14.40 -8.97 -33.58
N ILE A 27 -13.48 -8.35 -34.29
CA ILE A 27 -13.29 -6.90 -34.24
C ILE A 27 -14.54 -6.19 -34.78
N LYS A 28 -15.05 -6.56 -35.96
CA LYS A 28 -16.18 -5.86 -36.59
C LYS A 28 -17.50 -6.01 -35.82
N VAL A 29 -17.68 -7.11 -35.08
CA VAL A 29 -18.93 -7.41 -34.38
C VAL A 29 -18.79 -7.21 -32.87
N GLU A 30 -17.87 -7.92 -32.24
CA GLU A 30 -17.77 -7.96 -30.77
C GLU A 30 -17.15 -6.69 -30.20
N LEU A 31 -16.09 -6.15 -30.80
CA LEU A 31 -15.46 -4.91 -30.31
C LEU A 31 -16.40 -3.71 -30.47
N VAL A 32 -17.07 -3.60 -31.62
CA VAL A 32 -18.08 -2.57 -31.87
C VAL A 32 -19.23 -2.70 -30.87
N SER A 33 -19.73 -3.92 -30.62
CA SER A 33 -20.80 -4.13 -29.64
C SER A 33 -20.38 -3.83 -28.20
N ALA A 34 -19.12 -4.12 -27.82
CA ALA A 34 -18.64 -3.95 -26.46
C ALA A 34 -18.30 -2.49 -26.12
N THR A 35 -17.78 -1.74 -27.09
CA THR A 35 -17.25 -0.39 -26.86
C THR A 35 -18.08 0.73 -27.50
N GLY A 36 -18.97 0.39 -28.45
CA GLY A 36 -19.63 1.36 -29.30
C GLY A 36 -18.68 2.07 -30.27
N CYS A 37 -17.51 1.50 -30.56
CA CYS A 37 -16.52 2.10 -31.45
C CYS A 37 -16.98 2.11 -32.91
N ASN A 38 -16.58 3.14 -33.66
CA ASN A 38 -16.61 3.16 -35.10
C ASN A 38 -15.23 2.76 -35.65
N ILE A 39 -15.18 1.73 -36.49
CA ILE A 39 -13.95 1.37 -37.20
C ILE A 39 -13.82 2.32 -38.39
N LEU A 40 -12.82 3.20 -38.34
CA LEU A 40 -12.53 4.17 -39.40
C LEU A 40 -11.72 3.53 -40.52
N GLU A 41 -10.74 2.72 -40.14
CA GLU A 41 -9.83 2.03 -41.04
C GLU A 41 -9.41 0.71 -40.40
N MET A 42 -9.28 -0.33 -41.22
CA MET A 42 -8.77 -1.64 -40.83
C MET A 42 -8.02 -2.22 -42.01
N GLU A 43 -6.72 -2.42 -41.84
CA GLU A 43 -5.84 -3.01 -42.85
C GLU A 43 -5.16 -4.25 -42.27
N ARG A 44 -4.99 -5.29 -43.10
CA ARG A 44 -4.18 -6.46 -42.77
C ARG A 44 -2.96 -6.51 -43.68
N SER A 45 -1.78 -6.61 -43.07
CA SER A 45 -0.52 -6.83 -43.77
C SER A 45 0.16 -8.08 -43.19
N GLY A 46 -0.09 -9.22 -43.83
CA GLY A 46 0.37 -10.52 -43.36
C GLY A 46 -0.23 -10.89 -42.01
N SER A 47 0.62 -10.94 -40.98
CA SER A 47 0.26 -11.31 -39.60
C SER A 47 -0.01 -10.08 -38.71
N ILE A 48 -0.19 -8.90 -39.30
CA ILE A 48 -0.45 -7.64 -38.59
C ILE A 48 -1.81 -7.09 -39.02
N PHE A 49 -2.62 -6.71 -38.04
CA PHE A 49 -3.83 -5.91 -38.25
C PHE A 49 -3.62 -4.52 -37.67
N ASP A 50 -3.74 -3.52 -38.52
CA ASP A 50 -3.70 -2.11 -38.15
C ASP A 50 -5.11 -1.54 -38.21
N LEU A 51 -5.54 -0.94 -37.10
CA LEU A 51 -6.89 -0.39 -36.97
C LEU A 51 -6.84 1.05 -36.50
N GLN A 52 -7.67 1.87 -37.11
CA GLN A 52 -8.07 3.16 -36.58
C GLN A 52 -9.52 3.07 -36.12
N ILE A 53 -9.74 3.29 -34.83
CA ILE A 53 -11.06 3.26 -34.23
C ILE A 53 -11.38 4.60 -33.57
N ALA A 54 -12.63 5.03 -33.68
CA ALA A 54 -13.15 6.19 -32.97
C ALA A 54 -14.12 5.71 -31.89
N VAL A 55 -13.88 6.13 -30.64
CA VAL A 55 -14.79 5.89 -29.52
C VAL A 55 -15.20 7.24 -28.97
N LYS A 56 -16.47 7.60 -29.13
CA LYS A 56 -16.99 8.95 -28.84
C LYS A 56 -16.23 10.01 -29.66
N GLU A 57 -15.51 10.92 -29.01
CA GLU A 57 -14.74 12.01 -29.62
C GLU A 57 -13.24 11.70 -29.74
N GLU A 58 -12.80 10.49 -29.38
CA GLU A 58 -11.39 10.11 -29.35
C GLU A 58 -11.05 9.04 -30.39
N ASN A 59 -9.89 9.20 -31.02
CA ASN A 59 -9.36 8.28 -32.03
C ASN A 59 -8.19 7.48 -31.44
N PHE A 60 -8.24 6.16 -31.60
CA PHE A 60 -7.21 5.23 -31.16
C PHE A 60 -6.64 4.47 -32.35
N LYS A 61 -5.33 4.20 -32.28
CA LYS A 61 -4.66 3.26 -33.17
C LYS A 61 -4.46 1.95 -32.44
N VAL A 62 -4.94 0.85 -33.00
CA VAL A 62 -4.77 -0.49 -32.45
C VAL A 62 -3.98 -1.30 -33.46
N GLU A 63 -2.89 -1.90 -33.02
CA GLU A 63 -2.09 -2.85 -33.79
C GLU A 63 -2.21 -4.21 -33.12
N LEU A 64 -2.67 -5.22 -33.85
CA LEU A 64 -2.61 -6.61 -33.44
C LEU A 64 -1.52 -7.29 -34.26
N ASN A 65 -0.44 -7.67 -33.59
CA ASN A 65 0.73 -8.27 -34.20
C ASN A 65 0.86 -9.73 -33.77
N PHE A 66 0.63 -10.63 -34.71
CA PHE A 66 0.84 -12.06 -34.56
C PHE A 66 2.32 -12.33 -34.84
N ARG A 67 3.11 -12.39 -33.77
CA ARG A 67 4.57 -12.52 -33.87
C ARG A 67 4.98 -13.92 -34.30
N ASN A 68 4.31 -14.92 -33.74
CA ASN A 68 4.46 -16.34 -34.04
C ASN A 68 3.07 -17.00 -34.00
N GLU A 69 3.00 -18.23 -34.50
CA GLU A 69 1.85 -19.16 -34.48
C GLU A 69 1.18 -19.42 -33.11
N GLU A 70 1.74 -18.90 -32.01
CA GLU A 70 1.25 -19.15 -30.65
C GLU A 70 0.94 -17.88 -29.83
N HIS A 71 1.21 -16.68 -30.37
CA HIS A 71 1.21 -15.43 -29.59
C HIS A 71 0.64 -14.24 -30.39
N ILE A 72 -0.29 -13.50 -29.76
CA ILE A 72 -0.77 -12.20 -30.25
C ILE A 72 -0.29 -11.10 -29.31
N GLN A 73 0.45 -10.14 -29.85
CA GLN A 73 0.72 -8.89 -29.15
C GLN A 73 -0.29 -7.83 -29.62
N ILE A 74 -1.02 -7.25 -28.67
CA ILE A 74 -1.95 -6.15 -28.94
C ILE A 74 -1.33 -4.87 -28.39
N THR A 75 -1.16 -3.88 -29.26
CA THR A 75 -0.66 -2.54 -28.93
C THR A 75 -1.77 -1.53 -29.19
N VAL A 76 -2.19 -0.80 -28.16
CA VAL A 76 -3.13 0.33 -28.29
C VAL A 76 -2.36 1.62 -28.08
N THR A 77 -2.31 2.44 -29.12
CA THR A 77 -1.66 3.75 -29.13
C THR A 77 -2.72 4.85 -29.20
N VAL A 78 -2.56 5.84 -28.34
CA VAL A 78 -3.44 7.01 -28.26
C VAL A 78 -2.58 8.25 -28.45
N ASN A 79 -3.11 9.23 -29.18
CA ASN A 79 -2.52 10.56 -29.23
C ASN A 79 -2.58 11.13 -27.81
N LYS A 80 -1.41 11.39 -27.24
CA LYS A 80 -1.23 11.67 -25.82
C LYS A 80 -2.19 12.79 -25.35
N ASN A 81 -3.17 12.43 -24.53
CA ASN A 81 -3.92 13.37 -23.72
C ASN A 81 -3.36 13.30 -22.30
N ASP A 82 -3.11 14.45 -21.67
CA ASP A 82 -2.53 14.55 -20.32
C ASP A 82 -3.51 14.12 -19.20
N THR A 83 -4.65 13.49 -19.54
CA THR A 83 -5.70 13.12 -18.60
C THR A 83 -6.17 11.68 -18.78
N TYR A 84 -6.67 11.09 -17.71
CA TYR A 84 -7.22 9.73 -17.73
C TYR A 84 -8.41 9.62 -18.69
N ASN A 85 -8.29 8.74 -19.69
CA ASN A 85 -9.34 8.46 -20.66
C ASN A 85 -10.11 7.16 -20.34
N LYS A 86 -11.39 7.29 -19.98
CA LYS A 86 -12.24 6.13 -19.69
C LYS A 86 -12.52 5.26 -20.93
N ALA A 87 -12.72 5.86 -22.10
CA ALA A 87 -12.94 5.13 -23.34
C ALA A 87 -11.73 4.27 -23.73
N LEU A 88 -10.51 4.73 -23.44
CA LEU A 88 -9.29 3.94 -23.64
C LEU A 88 -9.22 2.73 -22.69
N GLU A 89 -9.59 2.89 -21.42
CA GLU A 89 -9.67 1.77 -20.48
C GLU A 89 -10.71 0.74 -20.93
N ASP A 90 -11.88 1.20 -21.33
CA ASP A 90 -12.95 0.30 -21.78
C ASP A 90 -12.52 -0.45 -23.06
N THR A 91 -11.83 0.25 -23.99
CA THR A 91 -11.33 -0.33 -25.23
C THR A 91 -10.24 -1.38 -25.00
N LYS A 92 -9.21 -1.08 -24.18
CA LYS A 92 -8.11 -2.03 -23.92
C LYS A 92 -8.61 -3.28 -23.18
N LEU A 93 -9.57 -3.12 -22.28
CA LEU A 93 -10.18 -4.24 -21.56
C LEU A 93 -11.07 -5.07 -22.49
N ALA A 94 -11.88 -4.44 -23.35
CA ALA A 94 -12.69 -5.14 -24.34
C ALA A 94 -11.83 -5.96 -25.31
N LEU A 95 -10.75 -5.38 -25.85
CA LEU A 95 -9.79 -6.10 -26.69
C LEU A 95 -9.23 -7.33 -25.96
N LYS A 96 -8.78 -7.15 -24.71
CA LYS A 96 -8.33 -8.28 -23.88
C LYS A 96 -9.44 -9.33 -23.75
N ASP A 97 -10.65 -8.95 -23.37
CA ASP A 97 -11.75 -9.89 -23.10
C ASP A 97 -12.27 -10.62 -24.33
N ILE A 98 -12.23 -10.01 -25.50
CA ILE A 98 -12.63 -10.64 -26.78
C ILE A 98 -11.67 -11.76 -27.18
N PHE A 99 -10.36 -11.54 -27.02
CA PHE A 99 -9.35 -12.52 -27.43
C PHE A 99 -8.94 -13.48 -26.32
N ARG A 100 -9.05 -13.10 -25.03
CA ARG A 100 -8.69 -13.94 -23.87
C ARG A 100 -9.28 -15.37 -23.88
N PRO A 101 -10.51 -15.62 -24.38
CA PRO A 101 -11.06 -16.97 -24.48
C PRO A 101 -10.23 -17.93 -25.32
N ASP A 102 -9.48 -17.43 -26.30
CA ASP A 102 -8.73 -18.24 -27.27
C ASP A 102 -7.34 -18.65 -26.72
N PHE A 103 -6.86 -17.99 -25.66
CA PHE A 103 -5.51 -18.15 -25.11
C PHE A 103 -5.52 -18.65 -23.66
N ASN A 104 -4.47 -19.34 -23.24
CA ASN A 104 -4.30 -19.76 -21.84
C ASN A 104 -3.78 -18.63 -20.96
N GLN A 105 -2.89 -17.79 -21.49
CA GLN A 105 -2.18 -16.78 -20.72
C GLN A 105 -2.35 -15.36 -21.29
N CYS A 106 -2.22 -14.38 -20.41
CA CYS A 106 -2.29 -12.95 -20.73
C CYS A 106 -1.27 -12.20 -19.86
N ILE A 107 -0.32 -11.49 -20.49
CA ILE A 107 0.66 -10.65 -19.80
C ILE A 107 0.42 -9.20 -20.21
N TRP A 108 0.25 -8.32 -19.23
CA TRP A 108 0.25 -6.88 -19.44
C TRP A 108 1.70 -6.39 -19.43
N LEU A 109 2.15 -5.79 -20.53
CA LEU A 109 3.54 -5.37 -20.69
C LEU A 109 3.73 -3.89 -20.34
N GLU A 110 2.82 -3.04 -20.80
CA GLU A 110 2.87 -1.60 -20.59
C GLU A 110 1.44 -1.05 -20.52
N ASP A 111 1.18 -0.14 -19.58
CA ASP A 111 -0.09 0.57 -19.50
C ASP A 111 0.13 1.96 -18.92
N VAL A 112 0.23 2.95 -19.81
CA VAL A 112 0.46 4.33 -19.39
C VAL A 112 -0.63 4.84 -18.45
N GLN A 113 -1.91 4.49 -18.65
CA GLN A 113 -2.98 4.96 -17.78
C GLN A 113 -2.88 4.35 -16.39
N SER A 114 -2.60 3.03 -16.31
CA SER A 114 -2.39 2.38 -15.02
C SER A 114 -1.18 2.98 -14.30
N ASN A 115 -0.13 3.34 -15.03
CA ASN A 115 1.06 3.98 -14.45
C ASN A 115 0.73 5.39 -13.91
N ASP A 116 -0.01 6.19 -14.67
CA ASP A 116 -0.43 7.53 -14.26
C ASP A 116 -1.27 7.49 -12.96
N LEU A 117 -2.24 6.56 -12.90
CA LEU A 117 -3.04 6.34 -11.69
C LEU A 117 -2.17 5.89 -10.49
N SER A 118 -1.24 4.95 -10.71
CA SER A 118 -0.32 4.50 -9.67
C SER A 118 0.62 5.60 -9.18
N PHE A 119 1.06 6.50 -10.07
CA PHE A 119 1.94 7.61 -9.72
C PHE A 119 1.24 8.61 -8.78
N GLU A 120 -0.02 8.95 -9.07
CA GLU A 120 -0.81 9.81 -8.17
C GLU A 120 -0.99 9.17 -6.79
N LEU A 121 -1.32 7.87 -6.75
CA LEU A 121 -1.48 7.13 -5.50
C LEU A 121 -0.16 7.01 -4.72
N TYR A 122 0.98 6.85 -5.40
CA TYR A 122 2.30 6.74 -4.77
C TYR A 122 2.66 8.02 -3.99
N ASN A 123 2.33 9.19 -4.54
CA ASN A 123 2.53 10.45 -3.83
C ASN A 123 1.73 10.48 -2.51
N LYS A 124 0.46 10.05 -2.54
CA LYS A 124 -0.38 10.00 -1.34
C LYS A 124 0.13 9.00 -0.31
N VAL A 125 0.58 7.82 -0.75
CA VAL A 125 1.24 6.82 0.12
C VAL A 125 2.39 7.46 0.88
N HIS A 126 3.28 8.16 0.18
CA HIS A 126 4.44 8.80 0.79
C HIS A 126 4.04 9.83 1.85
N ILE A 127 3.03 10.67 1.57
CA ILE A 127 2.52 11.67 2.51
C ILE A 127 1.91 11.00 3.75
N ILE A 128 1.05 10.00 3.56
CA ILE A 128 0.35 9.29 4.64
C ILE A 128 1.35 8.62 5.59
N GLU A 129 2.32 7.87 5.06
CA GLU A 129 3.32 7.22 5.91
C GLU A 129 4.14 8.24 6.70
N ASN A 130 4.57 9.33 6.07
CA ASN A 130 5.33 10.37 6.77
C ASN A 130 4.51 11.10 7.84
N LYS A 131 3.22 11.33 7.59
CA LYS A 131 2.32 11.88 8.61
C LYS A 131 2.17 10.94 9.79
N LEU A 132 2.02 9.64 9.56
CA LEU A 132 1.96 8.69 10.68
C LEU A 132 3.30 8.64 11.45
N ARG A 133 4.44 8.67 10.75
CA ARG A 133 5.77 8.76 11.39
C ARG A 133 5.88 10.03 12.25
N HIS A 134 5.46 11.18 11.72
CA HIS A 134 5.44 12.43 12.46
C HIS A 134 4.57 12.31 13.72
N PHE A 135 3.34 11.84 13.56
CA PHE A 135 2.38 11.66 14.66
C PHE A 135 2.92 10.75 15.77
N ILE A 136 3.46 9.57 15.40
CA ILE A 136 4.05 8.63 16.37
C ILE A 136 5.25 9.28 17.08
N ASN A 137 6.16 9.91 16.34
CA ASN A 137 7.33 10.57 16.94
C ASN A 137 6.90 11.65 17.93
N LEU A 138 5.95 12.50 17.55
CA LEU A 138 5.51 13.63 18.36
C LEU A 138 4.91 13.14 19.69
N ILE A 139 4.02 12.15 19.64
CA ILE A 139 3.42 11.60 20.86
C ILE A 139 4.45 10.86 21.72
N LEU A 140 5.19 9.92 21.14
CA LEU A 140 6.08 9.07 21.93
C LEU A 140 7.26 9.84 22.50
N PHE A 141 7.80 10.82 21.77
CA PHE A 141 8.86 11.69 22.29
C PHE A 141 8.34 12.54 23.46
N ASN A 142 7.15 13.14 23.34
CA ASN A 142 6.62 13.99 24.42
C ASN A 142 6.16 13.20 25.66
N LYS A 143 5.80 11.92 25.52
CA LYS A 143 5.32 11.11 26.66
C LYS A 143 6.38 10.20 27.27
N LEU A 144 7.42 9.82 26.52
CA LEU A 144 8.41 8.81 26.91
C LEU A 144 9.87 9.20 26.62
N ASP A 145 10.12 10.39 26.06
CA ASP A 145 11.42 10.85 25.59
C ASP A 145 12.09 9.83 24.66
N ASN A 146 13.42 9.81 24.60
CA ASN A 146 14.20 8.86 23.80
C ASN A 146 14.09 7.39 24.25
N LYS A 147 13.39 7.09 25.36
CA LYS A 147 13.28 5.73 25.90
C LYS A 147 12.18 4.90 25.24
N TRP A 148 11.30 5.52 24.44
CA TRP A 148 10.20 4.79 23.81
C TRP A 148 10.68 3.61 22.94
N TRP A 149 11.85 3.75 22.31
CA TRP A 149 12.44 2.68 21.48
C TRP A 149 12.80 1.42 22.26
N ASP A 150 13.04 1.53 23.57
CA ASP A 150 13.37 0.37 24.40
C ASP A 150 12.20 -0.60 24.50
N PHE A 151 10.97 -0.10 24.45
CA PHE A 151 9.75 -0.91 24.47
C PHE A 151 9.44 -1.61 23.14
N ILE A 152 10.07 -1.18 22.05
CA ILE A 152 9.78 -1.74 20.71
C ILE A 152 10.26 -3.20 20.61
N PRO A 153 9.40 -4.12 20.13
CA PRO A 153 9.74 -5.54 20.00
C PRO A 153 10.95 -5.79 19.10
N LYS A 154 11.67 -6.89 19.40
CA LYS A 154 12.85 -7.32 18.63
C LYS A 154 12.55 -7.48 17.14
N LYS A 155 11.36 -7.98 16.76
CA LYS A 155 10.93 -8.09 15.35
C LYS A 155 11.09 -6.77 14.58
N ILE A 156 10.61 -5.67 15.14
CA ILE A 156 10.66 -4.34 14.50
C ILE A 156 12.11 -3.82 14.49
N LYS A 157 12.86 -4.02 15.57
CA LYS A 157 14.29 -3.66 15.65
C LYS A 157 15.13 -4.42 14.61
N ASP A 158 14.86 -5.71 14.41
CA ASP A 158 15.54 -6.55 13.42
C ASP A 158 15.17 -6.11 11.99
N ASN A 159 13.91 -5.71 11.75
CA ASN A 159 13.51 -5.12 10.48
C ASN A 159 14.25 -3.80 10.22
N HIS A 160 14.28 -2.89 11.20
CA HIS A 160 15.02 -1.63 11.12
C HIS A 160 16.49 -1.86 10.74
N GLN A 161 17.19 -2.79 11.40
CA GLN A 161 18.59 -3.09 11.11
C GLN A 161 18.83 -3.56 9.67
N LYS A 162 17.90 -4.32 9.08
CA LYS A 162 18.01 -4.79 7.70
C LYS A 162 17.93 -3.64 6.69
N THR A 163 17.03 -2.70 6.91
CA THR A 163 16.81 -1.52 6.02
C THR A 163 17.83 -0.40 6.25
N PHE A 164 18.31 -0.25 7.48
CA PHE A 164 19.22 0.81 7.91
C PHE A 164 20.55 0.84 7.15
N LYS A 165 21.20 -0.33 6.99
CA LYS A 165 22.54 -0.39 6.41
C LYS A 165 22.59 0.08 4.97
N SER A 166 21.55 -0.22 4.18
CA SER A 166 21.46 0.21 2.78
C SER A 166 21.15 1.70 2.60
N ALA A 167 20.49 2.34 3.57
CA ALA A 167 20.03 3.72 3.44
C ALA A 167 21.12 4.76 3.71
N LYS A 168 21.98 4.53 4.71
CA LYS A 168 23.04 5.49 5.12
C LYS A 168 24.13 5.68 4.06
N ASP A 169 24.40 4.65 3.26
CA ASP A 169 25.38 4.73 2.18
C ASP A 169 24.89 5.61 1.02
N ILE A 170 23.57 5.75 0.83
CA ILE A 170 22.97 6.52 -0.26
C ILE A 170 22.99 8.03 0.05
N ALA A 171 22.72 8.42 1.30
CA ALA A 171 22.63 9.82 1.69
C ALA A 171 23.44 10.12 2.98
N PRO A 172 24.79 10.16 2.89
CA PRO A 172 25.66 10.30 4.06
C PRO A 172 25.45 11.59 4.88
N CYS A 173 24.91 12.65 4.26
CA CYS A 173 24.60 13.91 4.94
C CYS A 173 23.54 13.79 6.04
N PHE A 174 22.78 12.69 6.07
CA PHE A 174 21.77 12.40 7.10
C PHE A 174 22.23 11.36 8.14
N ASN A 175 23.52 10.99 8.18
CA ASN A 175 23.99 9.95 9.10
C ASN A 175 23.80 10.26 10.60
N ASN A 176 23.61 11.53 10.93
CA ASN A 176 23.44 12.07 12.28
C ASN A 176 21.98 12.23 12.73
N ILE A 177 20.99 11.79 11.95
CA ILE A 177 19.58 11.83 12.36
C ILE A 177 19.14 10.51 13.00
N ASN A 178 18.12 10.58 13.87
CA ASN A 178 17.42 9.39 14.31
C ASN A 178 16.54 8.86 13.16
N ASP A 179 16.70 7.59 12.82
CA ASP A 179 16.01 6.94 11.69
C ASP A 179 15.10 5.78 12.10
N TYR A 180 14.77 5.67 13.39
CA TYR A 180 13.97 4.58 13.95
C TYR A 180 12.68 4.33 13.17
N LEU A 181 11.91 5.39 12.88
CA LEU A 181 10.69 5.28 12.08
C LEU A 181 10.90 5.40 10.57
N LEU A 182 12.06 5.92 10.12
CA LEU A 182 12.37 6.10 8.70
C LEU A 182 12.71 4.76 8.02
N SER A 183 13.30 3.83 8.78
CA SER A 183 13.81 2.55 8.26
C SER A 183 12.93 1.35 8.65
N ILE A 184 11.61 1.52 8.78
CA ILE A 184 10.66 0.44 9.09
C ILE A 184 9.52 0.34 8.08
N TYR A 185 8.86 -0.82 8.04
CA TYR A 185 7.71 -1.05 7.16
C TYR A 185 6.45 -0.34 7.68
N SER A 186 5.49 -0.06 6.79
CA SER A 186 4.22 0.60 7.16
C SER A 186 3.37 -0.27 8.08
N THR A 187 3.48 -1.59 7.95
CA THR A 187 2.89 -2.54 8.89
C THR A 187 3.49 -2.39 10.28
N ASP A 188 4.81 -2.16 10.37
CA ASP A 188 5.49 -1.98 11.66
C ASP A 188 5.06 -0.67 12.34
N LEU A 189 4.73 0.39 11.58
CA LEU A 189 4.12 1.61 12.14
C LEU A 189 2.76 1.30 12.83
N GLY A 190 1.94 0.44 12.22
CA GLY A 190 0.69 -0.04 12.83
C GLY A 190 0.92 -0.92 14.06
N ASP A 191 1.93 -1.79 14.01
CA ASP A 191 2.34 -2.62 15.16
C ASP A 191 2.78 -1.74 16.35
N ILE A 192 3.41 -0.59 16.10
CA ILE A 192 3.80 0.37 17.16
C ILE A 192 2.57 1.00 17.83
N LEU A 193 1.56 1.41 17.04
CA LEU A 193 0.34 2.01 17.59
C LEU A 193 -0.42 1.06 18.53
N THR A 194 -0.37 -0.24 18.23
CA THR A 194 -1.10 -1.29 18.97
C THR A 194 -0.21 -2.06 19.93
N LEU A 195 0.98 -1.55 20.23
CA LEU A 195 1.94 -2.24 21.08
C LEU A 195 1.39 -2.49 22.48
N GLU A 196 1.38 -3.75 22.88
CA GLU A 196 1.06 -4.18 24.24
C GLU A 196 2.33 -4.62 24.98
N ILE A 197 2.66 -3.94 26.08
CA ILE A 197 3.70 -4.41 26.99
C ILE A 197 3.07 -5.45 27.90
N LYS A 198 3.52 -6.68 27.73
CA LYS A 198 3.06 -7.83 28.52
C LYS A 198 4.10 -8.18 29.58
N LYS A 199 3.61 -8.52 30.77
CA LYS A 199 4.42 -9.07 31.85
C LYS A 199 3.96 -10.50 32.12
N TRP A 200 4.93 -11.40 32.30
CA TRP A 200 4.63 -12.76 32.69
C TRP A 200 4.14 -12.80 34.14
N GLU A 201 2.95 -13.34 34.34
CA GLU A 201 2.39 -13.63 35.66
C GLU A 201 2.21 -15.15 35.76
N PRO A 202 3.24 -15.88 36.25
CA PRO A 202 3.20 -17.33 36.27
C PRO A 202 2.04 -17.82 37.14
N ASN A 203 1.35 -18.84 36.65
CA ASN A 203 0.43 -19.65 37.43
C ASN A 203 0.85 -21.12 37.35
N GLN A 204 0.44 -21.91 38.36
CA GLN A 204 0.56 -23.36 38.26
C GLN A 204 -0.41 -23.85 37.19
N ASP A 205 0.13 -24.57 36.21
CA ASP A 205 -0.62 -25.15 35.10
C ASP A 205 -0.22 -26.63 34.99
N GLU A 206 -1.10 -27.50 35.49
CA GLU A 206 -0.93 -28.96 35.49
C GLU A 206 -0.74 -29.52 34.07
N PHE A 207 -1.26 -28.83 33.04
CA PHE A 207 -1.03 -29.23 31.65
C PHE A 207 0.40 -28.94 31.20
N ILE A 208 0.99 -27.81 31.61
CA ILE A 208 2.42 -27.54 31.38
C ILE A 208 3.27 -28.56 32.12
N GLU A 209 2.95 -28.85 33.39
CA GLU A 209 3.68 -29.84 34.21
C GLU A 209 3.68 -31.22 33.55
N ASN A 210 2.51 -31.71 33.12
CA ASN A 210 2.37 -32.98 32.43
C ASN A 210 3.19 -33.02 31.12
N LEU A 211 3.15 -31.95 30.32
CA LEU A 211 3.91 -31.85 29.07
C LEU A 211 5.43 -31.85 29.27
N LEU A 212 5.91 -31.35 30.42
CA LEU A 212 7.33 -31.32 30.77
C LEU A 212 7.84 -32.68 31.28
N VAL A 213 6.98 -33.48 31.92
CA VAL A 213 7.31 -34.83 32.41
C VAL A 213 7.26 -35.88 31.29
N GLU A 214 6.39 -35.68 30.30
CA GLU A 214 6.37 -36.50 29.09
C GLU A 214 7.72 -36.39 28.34
N ASN A 215 8.44 -37.52 28.19
CA ASN A 215 9.74 -37.61 27.50
C ASN A 215 9.62 -37.44 25.95
N ASN A 216 8.95 -36.37 25.50
CA ASN A 216 8.75 -36.04 24.08
C ASN A 216 8.85 -34.52 23.84
N VAL A 217 9.99 -33.96 24.22
CA VAL A 217 10.30 -32.51 24.19
C VAL A 217 9.97 -31.86 22.85
N ASN A 218 10.30 -32.52 21.72
CA ASN A 218 10.08 -31.95 20.38
C ASN A 218 8.60 -31.77 20.03
N LYS A 219 7.72 -32.65 20.53
CA LYS A 219 6.27 -32.55 20.28
C LYS A 219 5.60 -31.55 21.23
N ASN A 220 6.16 -31.39 22.43
CA ASN A 220 5.54 -30.64 23.52
C ASN A 220 6.01 -29.17 23.59
N ALA A 221 7.17 -28.82 23.03
CA ALA A 221 7.74 -27.47 23.09
C ALA A 221 6.78 -26.37 22.61
N ASN A 222 6.13 -26.55 21.45
CA ASN A 222 5.17 -25.55 20.93
C ASN A 222 3.94 -25.43 21.83
N ARG A 223 3.45 -26.54 22.40
CA ARG A 223 2.26 -26.53 23.28
C ARG A 223 2.57 -25.83 24.60
N VAL A 224 3.74 -26.06 25.17
CA VAL A 224 4.24 -25.35 26.37
C VAL A 224 4.42 -23.87 26.06
N TYR A 225 5.02 -23.52 24.93
CA TYR A 225 5.21 -22.12 24.53
C TYR A 225 3.89 -21.36 24.39
N GLU A 226 2.87 -21.94 23.73
CA GLU A 226 1.55 -21.32 23.63
C GLU A 226 0.87 -21.18 25.01
N LYS A 227 1.03 -22.16 25.91
CA LYS A 227 0.50 -22.05 27.28
C LYS A 227 1.20 -20.98 28.12
N LEU A 228 2.52 -20.85 28.01
CA LEU A 228 3.26 -19.79 28.68
C LEU A 228 2.88 -18.40 28.12
N LYS A 229 2.55 -18.29 26.83
CA LYS A 229 2.00 -17.04 26.28
C LYS A 229 0.65 -16.68 26.89
N GLU A 230 -0.22 -17.63 27.19
CA GLU A 230 -1.51 -17.38 27.85
C GLU A 230 -1.33 -16.78 29.26
N GLN A 231 -0.21 -17.04 29.92
CA GLN A 231 0.15 -16.46 31.23
C GLN A 231 0.69 -15.02 31.14
N LEU A 232 0.89 -14.48 29.94
CA LEU A 232 1.29 -13.09 29.74
C LEU A 232 0.07 -12.17 29.91
N LYS A 233 0.15 -11.23 30.85
CA LYS A 233 -0.89 -10.21 31.02
C LYS A 233 -0.44 -8.86 30.47
N THR A 234 -1.32 -8.20 29.72
CA THR A 234 -1.11 -6.83 29.25
C THR A 234 -1.05 -5.90 30.46
N LYS A 235 0.07 -5.19 30.61
CA LYS A 235 0.27 -4.15 31.63
C LYS A 235 0.07 -2.75 31.08
N MET A 236 0.35 -2.57 29.80
CA MET A 236 0.31 -1.29 29.14
C MET A 236 -0.08 -1.50 27.69
N SER A 237 -1.05 -0.72 27.22
CA SER A 237 -1.48 -0.68 25.83
C SER A 237 -1.15 0.71 25.29
N PHE A 238 -0.27 0.77 24.29
CA PHE A 238 0.10 2.04 23.65
C PHE A 238 -1.12 2.70 23.02
N TRP A 239 -1.98 1.90 22.41
CA TRP A 239 -3.23 2.38 21.85
C TRP A 239 -4.08 3.08 22.91
N ASP A 240 -4.32 2.41 24.03
CA ASP A 240 -5.20 2.93 25.09
C ASP A 240 -4.66 4.14 25.82
N ILE A 241 -3.33 4.25 25.93
CA ILE A 241 -2.70 5.29 26.74
C ILE A 241 -2.34 6.50 25.88
N TYR A 242 -1.93 6.28 24.63
CA TYR A 242 -1.33 7.33 23.81
C TYR A 242 -2.13 7.70 22.57
N PHE A 243 -2.80 6.76 21.91
CA PHE A 243 -3.28 7.00 20.54
C PHE A 243 -4.81 7.12 20.40
N LYS A 244 -5.58 6.39 21.22
CA LYS A 244 -7.04 6.31 21.10
C LYS A 244 -7.78 7.65 21.28
N GLN A 245 -7.14 8.63 21.89
CA GLN A 245 -7.73 9.95 22.11
C GLN A 245 -7.65 10.86 20.86
N TYR A 246 -6.72 10.56 19.94
CA TYR A 246 -6.51 11.35 18.74
C TYR A 246 -7.08 10.70 17.48
N LEU A 247 -7.06 9.35 17.44
CA LEU A 247 -7.46 8.55 16.29
C LEU A 247 -8.80 7.87 16.52
N SER A 248 -9.53 7.61 15.44
CA SER A 248 -10.80 6.91 15.48
C SER A 248 -10.61 5.42 15.81
N PRO A 249 -11.65 4.73 16.35
CA PRO A 249 -11.60 3.30 16.58
C PRO A 249 -11.35 2.46 15.30
N ASN A 250 -11.72 3.00 14.14
CA ASN A 250 -11.56 2.32 12.85
C ASN A 250 -10.20 2.59 12.19
N PHE A 251 -9.36 3.45 12.78
CA PHE A 251 -8.06 3.81 12.20
C PHE A 251 -7.22 2.58 11.86
N MET A 252 -7.13 1.60 12.77
CA MET A 252 -6.32 0.41 12.55
C MET A 252 -6.86 -0.48 11.42
N VAL A 253 -8.18 -0.53 11.22
CA VAL A 253 -8.79 -1.25 10.09
C VAL A 253 -8.38 -0.56 8.77
N ASN A 254 -8.52 0.76 8.73
CA ASN A 254 -8.17 1.58 7.57
C ASN A 254 -6.66 1.52 7.27
N TRP A 255 -5.81 1.54 8.30
CA TRP A 255 -4.36 1.44 8.16
C TRP A 255 -3.91 0.09 7.60
N ASN A 256 -4.53 -1.00 8.04
CA ASN A 256 -4.23 -2.34 7.50
C ASN A 256 -4.63 -2.44 6.03
N LEU A 257 -5.78 -1.90 5.65
CA LEU A 257 -6.21 -1.83 4.25
C LEU A 257 -5.27 -0.94 3.42
N PHE A 258 -4.84 0.21 3.98
CA PHE A 258 -3.82 1.07 3.39
C PHE A 258 -2.52 0.30 3.12
N CYS A 259 -2.05 -0.52 4.05
CA CYS A 259 -0.84 -1.32 3.86
C CYS A 259 -0.97 -2.31 2.67
N VAL A 260 -2.17 -2.88 2.48
CA VAL A 260 -2.45 -3.77 1.32
C VAL A 260 -2.38 -2.98 0.01
N TYR A 261 -3.05 -1.83 -0.08
CA TYR A 261 -3.03 -0.99 -1.28
C TYR A 261 -1.64 -0.40 -1.56
N ARG A 262 -0.94 0.08 -0.53
CA ARG A 262 0.44 0.54 -0.62
C ARG A 262 1.36 -0.53 -1.22
N ASN A 263 1.22 -1.78 -0.78
CA ASN A 263 1.98 -2.89 -1.33
C ASN A 263 1.64 -3.15 -2.80
N HIS A 264 0.36 -3.01 -3.18
CA HIS A 264 -0.06 -3.10 -4.58
C HIS A 264 0.61 -2.03 -5.46
N ILE A 265 0.60 -0.77 -5.00
CA ILE A 265 1.17 0.38 -5.70
C ILE A 265 2.70 0.27 -5.79
N ALA A 266 3.39 -0.04 -4.69
CA ALA A 266 4.84 -0.13 -4.64
C ALA A 266 5.43 -1.23 -5.54
N HIS A 267 4.64 -2.26 -5.86
CA HIS A 267 5.01 -3.32 -6.79
C HIS A 267 4.52 -3.08 -8.23
N ASN A 268 4.10 -1.85 -8.56
CA ASN A 268 3.63 -1.45 -9.89
C ASN A 268 2.56 -2.39 -10.46
N LYS A 269 1.70 -2.95 -9.60
CA LYS A 269 0.60 -3.79 -10.06
C LYS A 269 -0.44 -2.91 -10.77
N LEU A 270 -1.17 -3.50 -11.71
CA LEU A 270 -2.15 -2.76 -12.51
C LEU A 270 -3.25 -2.13 -11.65
N VAL A 271 -3.60 -0.90 -11.99
CA VAL A 271 -4.66 -0.11 -11.36
C VAL A 271 -5.59 0.37 -12.46
N ASN A 272 -6.87 0.03 -12.33
CA ASN A 272 -7.93 0.61 -13.14
C ASN A 272 -8.58 1.77 -12.37
N TYR A 273 -9.45 2.52 -13.03
CA TYR A 273 -10.08 3.69 -12.42
C TYR A 273 -10.94 3.39 -11.20
N SER A 274 -11.61 2.23 -11.18
CA SER A 274 -12.41 1.81 -10.03
C SER A 274 -11.53 1.59 -8.79
N ALA A 275 -10.45 0.82 -8.94
CA ALA A 275 -9.49 0.56 -7.87
C ALA A 275 -8.80 1.85 -7.42
N PHE A 276 -8.45 2.73 -8.37
CA PHE A 276 -7.91 4.05 -8.07
C PHE A 276 -8.86 4.85 -7.16
N ASN A 277 -10.14 4.96 -7.51
CA ASN A 277 -11.11 5.72 -6.72
C ASN A 277 -11.29 5.15 -5.31
N GLU A 278 -11.38 3.82 -5.19
CA GLU A 278 -11.48 3.13 -3.89
C GLU A 278 -10.28 3.43 -2.99
N MET A 279 -9.06 3.26 -3.52
CA MET A 279 -7.82 3.58 -2.81
C MET A 279 -7.76 5.06 -2.44
N ASN A 280 -8.14 5.94 -3.38
CA ASN A 280 -8.09 7.38 -3.22
C ASN A 280 -9.01 7.90 -2.11
N VAL A 281 -10.21 7.33 -1.99
CA VAL A 281 -11.15 7.63 -0.88
C VAL A 281 -10.49 7.28 0.45
N LEU A 282 -10.01 6.04 0.62
CA LEU A 282 -9.33 5.62 1.85
C LEU A 282 -8.14 6.53 2.20
N PHE A 283 -7.33 6.86 1.19
CA PHE A 283 -6.14 7.68 1.38
C PHE A 283 -6.50 9.10 1.84
N ASN A 284 -7.52 9.70 1.24
CA ASN A 284 -7.98 11.03 1.64
C ASN A 284 -8.58 11.02 3.06
N ASP A 285 -9.28 9.96 3.44
CA ASP A 285 -9.83 9.84 4.80
C ASP A 285 -8.73 9.69 5.85
N LEU A 286 -7.72 8.83 5.59
CA LEU A 286 -6.55 8.70 6.45
C LEU A 286 -5.75 10.01 6.57
N LEU A 287 -5.59 10.74 5.47
CA LEU A 287 -4.93 12.05 5.49
C LEU A 287 -5.65 13.03 6.40
N LYS A 288 -6.98 13.18 6.23
CA LYS A 288 -7.78 14.08 7.08
C LYS A 288 -7.72 13.69 8.55
N GLU A 289 -7.79 12.39 8.85
CA GLU A 289 -7.73 11.89 10.21
C GLU A 289 -6.36 12.16 10.85
N LEU A 290 -5.26 11.91 10.13
CA LEU A 290 -3.91 12.20 10.60
C LEU A 290 -3.66 13.71 10.74
N ASP A 291 -4.19 14.54 9.84
CA ASP A 291 -4.09 16.00 9.93
C ASP A 291 -4.82 16.53 11.17
N SER A 292 -6.02 16.03 11.45
CA SER A 292 -6.76 16.38 12.67
C SER A 292 -6.04 15.90 13.93
N ALA A 293 -5.49 14.69 13.90
CA ALA A 293 -4.75 14.12 15.03
C ALA A 293 -3.47 14.91 15.32
N LEU A 294 -2.70 15.27 14.29
CA LEU A 294 -1.49 16.09 14.41
C LEU A 294 -1.81 17.47 15.00
N SER A 295 -2.81 18.18 14.45
CA SER A 295 -3.22 19.48 14.97
C SER A 295 -3.56 19.43 16.45
N LYS A 296 -4.31 18.42 16.90
CA LYS A 296 -4.65 18.26 18.32
C LYS A 296 -3.42 18.04 19.20
N VAL A 297 -2.47 17.21 18.74
CA VAL A 297 -1.24 16.95 19.50
C VAL A 297 -0.39 18.22 19.58
N GLU A 298 -0.26 18.96 18.48
CA GLU A 298 0.48 20.23 18.44
C GLU A 298 -0.14 21.28 19.38
N ASP A 299 -1.46 21.42 19.39
CA ASP A 299 -2.17 22.32 20.30
C ASP A 299 -1.94 21.95 21.78
N GLU A 300 -2.01 20.66 22.12
CA GLU A 300 -1.76 20.17 23.49
C GLU A 300 -0.32 20.43 23.95
N ILE A 301 0.66 20.33 23.05
CA ILE A 301 2.06 20.62 23.38
C ILE A 301 2.24 22.11 23.66
N ILE A 302 1.67 22.97 22.80
CA ILE A 302 1.74 24.42 22.96
C ILE A 302 1.11 24.84 24.30
N GLU A 303 -0.05 24.26 24.64
CA GLU A 303 -0.73 24.53 25.91
C GLU A 303 0.11 24.07 27.11
N ALA A 304 0.73 22.88 27.04
CA ALA A 304 1.61 22.38 28.09
C ALA A 304 2.84 23.28 28.31
N ASP A 305 3.51 23.69 27.23
CA ASP A 305 4.68 24.57 27.30
C ASP A 305 4.32 25.95 27.88
N PHE A 306 3.16 26.49 27.51
CA PHE A 306 2.67 27.76 28.05
C PHE A 306 2.38 27.67 29.56
N ASN A 307 1.76 26.58 30.01
CA ASN A 307 1.48 26.36 31.43
C ASN A 307 2.76 26.22 32.26
N LEU A 308 3.78 25.52 31.75
CA LEU A 308 5.10 25.42 32.40
C LEU A 308 5.76 26.79 32.57
N GLN A 309 5.69 27.66 31.55
CA GLN A 309 6.22 29.03 31.64
C GLN A 309 5.50 29.87 32.70
N ILE A 310 4.19 29.72 32.85
CA ILE A 310 3.41 30.40 33.91
C ILE A 310 3.83 29.89 35.28
N GLU A 311 3.99 28.58 35.47
CA GLU A 311 4.46 28.00 36.73
C GLU A 311 5.84 28.53 37.12
N ASP A 312 6.79 28.57 36.18
CA ASP A 312 8.12 29.12 36.41
C ASP A 312 8.08 30.61 36.80
N LEU A 313 7.22 31.40 36.14
CA LEU A 313 7.04 32.83 36.47
C LEU A 313 6.42 33.01 37.86
N ASN A 314 5.45 32.19 38.25
CA ASN A 314 4.83 32.24 39.57
C ASN A 314 5.83 31.86 40.66
N LEU A 315 6.64 30.81 40.46
CA LEU A 315 7.72 30.43 41.37
C LEU A 315 8.74 31.56 41.53
N LEU A 316 9.07 32.27 40.45
CA LEU A 316 10.00 33.40 40.48
C LEU A 316 9.41 34.59 41.24
N ALA A 317 8.12 34.87 41.08
CA ALA A 317 7.41 35.89 41.83
C ALA A 317 7.37 35.59 43.35
N GLU A 318 7.05 34.34 43.73
CA GLU A 318 7.07 33.90 45.13
C GLU A 318 8.47 34.02 45.75
N PHE A 319 9.52 33.70 45.00
CA PHE A 319 10.90 33.85 45.46
C PHE A 319 11.31 35.33 45.66
N LEU A 320 10.83 36.23 44.81
CA LEU A 320 11.11 37.66 44.93
C LEU A 320 10.33 38.29 46.09
N ASP A 321 9.08 37.90 46.31
CA ASP A 321 8.24 38.39 47.42
C ASP A 321 8.71 37.84 48.78
N GLY A 322 9.30 36.64 48.82
CA GLY A 322 9.85 36.02 50.04
C GLY A 322 11.19 36.58 50.53
N ASN A 323 11.85 37.46 49.75
CA ASN A 323 13.16 38.07 50.09
C ASN A 323 13.06 39.53 50.57
N ILE A 324 11.86 40.03 50.87
CA ILE A 324 11.66 41.35 51.48
C ILE A 324 11.58 41.17 53.01
N VAL A 325 12.74 41.20 53.68
CA VAL A 325 12.86 41.40 55.14
C VAL A 325 13.72 42.64 55.40
#